data_AF-A0A9D5JVB1-F1
#
_entry.id   AF-A0A9D5JVB1-F1
#
_cell.length_a   1.000
_cell.length_b   1.000
_cell.length_c   1.000
_cell.angle_alpha   90.00
_cell.angle_beta   90.00
_cell.angle_gamma   90.00
#
_symmetry.space_group_name_H-M   'P 1'
#
loop_
_entity.id
_entity.type
_entity.pdbx_description
1 polymer ?
#
loop_
_entity_poly.entity_id
_entity_poly.type
_entity_poly.pdbx_seq_one_letter_code
_entity_poly.pdbx_strand_id
1 'polypeptide(L)'
;MNAMEPHDIAKDQQRSLSATIIHGFQQIISHNVFGPLTALIVVSVVFSIGTFGAFLSLDNIQTILSLAGLLAITTLGSSSVILIGGIDLSPEGVIALAAIMCGFLVKNPKTATDIGFLALPVVMLVGLCAGFINGLINTKLKIPSFIATLGMWFATLGLAVIISRGETTPFLDPRLQKL
;
A
#
# COMPACT_ATOMS: atom_id res chain seq x y z
N MET A 1 -8.12 61.50 21.15
CA MET A 1 -7.68 60.11 20.92
C MET A 1 -8.60 59.25 21.76
N ASN A 2 -9.69 58.71 21.20
CA ASN A 2 -10.67 57.97 21.98
C ASN A 2 -10.04 56.66 22.45
N ALA A 3 -9.95 56.47 23.76
CA ALA A 3 -9.51 55.21 24.34
C ALA A 3 -10.48 54.11 23.92
N MET A 4 -9.93 52.98 23.47
CA MET A 4 -10.72 51.83 23.08
C MET A 4 -11.42 51.25 24.30
N GLU A 5 -12.74 51.07 24.21
CA GLU A 5 -13.54 50.55 25.32
C GLU A 5 -13.13 49.09 25.64
N PRO A 6 -13.14 48.66 26.91
CA PRO A 6 -12.67 47.33 27.33
C PRO A 6 -13.33 46.16 26.59
N HIS A 7 -14.59 46.33 26.18
CA HIS A 7 -15.35 45.33 25.44
C HIS A 7 -14.88 45.17 23.97
N ASP A 8 -14.35 46.23 23.36
CA ASP A 8 -13.86 46.19 21.99
C ASP A 8 -12.47 45.55 21.90
N ILE A 9 -11.66 45.69 22.95
CA ILE A 9 -10.36 45.02 23.12
C ILE A 9 -10.55 43.49 23.16
N ALA A 10 -11.57 43.00 23.87
CA ALA A 10 -11.85 41.57 23.98
C ALA A 10 -12.26 40.95 22.63
N LYS A 11 -13.06 41.65 21.83
CA LYS A 11 -13.49 41.19 20.49
C LYS A 11 -12.34 41.17 19.48
N ASP A 12 -11.46 42.16 19.54
CA ASP A 12 -10.29 42.22 18.67
C ASP A 12 -9.28 41.12 19.01
N GLN A 13 -9.05 40.88 20.29
CA GLN A 13 -8.22 39.77 20.76
C GLN A 13 -8.81 38.41 20.35
N GLN A 14 -10.13 38.23 20.42
CA GLN A 14 -10.79 37.01 19.97
C GLN A 14 -10.73 36.83 18.43
N ARG A 15 -10.81 37.92 17.65
CA ARG A 15 -10.60 37.89 16.19
C ARG A 15 -9.16 37.54 15.83
N SER A 16 -8.18 38.15 16.50
CA SER A 16 -6.77 37.86 16.31
C SER A 16 -6.44 36.42 16.65
N LEU A 17 -6.94 35.90 17.78
CA LEU A 17 -6.78 34.49 18.16
C LEU A 17 -7.38 33.54 17.12
N SER A 18 -8.60 33.83 16.65
CA SER A 18 -9.26 33.02 15.63
C SER A 18 -8.49 33.02 14.30
N ALA A 19 -7.97 34.18 13.88
CA ALA A 19 -7.18 34.31 12.67
C ALA A 19 -5.83 33.57 12.77
N THR A 20 -5.13 33.66 13.90
CA THR A 20 -3.87 32.94 14.13
C THR A 20 -4.08 31.42 14.13
N ILE A 21 -5.18 30.93 14.72
CA ILE A 21 -5.54 29.51 14.70
C ILE A 21 -5.80 29.05 13.26
N ILE A 22 -6.57 29.82 12.49
CA ILE A 22 -6.90 29.48 11.09
C ILE A 22 -5.64 29.47 10.21
N HIS A 23 -4.77 30.48 10.33
CA HIS A 23 -3.52 30.54 9.57
C HIS A 23 -2.53 29.46 9.98
N GLY A 24 -2.40 29.15 11.28
CA GLY A 24 -1.57 28.03 11.76
C GLY A 24 -2.06 26.68 11.24
N PHE A 25 -3.39 26.48 11.18
CA PHE A 25 -4.01 25.28 10.62
C PHE A 25 -3.77 25.17 9.11
N GLN A 26 -3.92 26.27 8.36
CA GLN A 26 -3.58 26.31 6.93
C GLN A 26 -2.10 26.05 6.68
N GLN A 27 -1.20 26.56 7.52
CA GLN A 27 0.24 26.39 7.37
C GLN A 27 0.69 24.95 7.64
N ILE A 28 0.12 24.28 8.64
CA ILE A 28 0.35 22.86 8.90
C ILE A 28 -0.19 22.00 7.74
N ILE A 29 -1.38 22.32 7.21
CA ILE A 29 -1.97 21.60 6.07
C ILE A 29 -1.19 21.85 4.76
N SER A 30 -0.51 22.99 4.62
CA SER A 30 0.22 23.36 3.39
C SER A 30 1.50 22.56 3.14
N HIS A 31 2.00 21.82 4.13
CA HIS A 31 3.13 20.91 3.94
C HIS A 31 2.64 19.55 3.44
N ASN A 32 3.17 19.11 2.28
CA ASN A 32 2.78 17.89 1.56
C ASN A 32 2.74 16.60 2.41
N VAL A 33 3.42 16.58 3.56
CA VAL A 33 3.52 15.41 4.45
C VAL A 33 2.35 15.34 5.45
N PHE A 34 1.78 16.49 5.84
CA PHE A 34 0.71 16.52 6.85
C PHE A 34 -0.67 16.23 6.25
N GLY A 35 -0.88 16.52 4.96
CA GLY A 35 -2.14 16.22 4.27
C GLY A 35 -2.57 14.75 4.42
N PRO A 36 -1.72 13.77 4.04
CA PRO A 36 -2.03 12.35 4.21
C PRO A 36 -2.23 11.94 5.67
N LEU A 37 -1.45 12.50 6.60
CA LEU A 37 -1.56 12.20 8.03
C LEU A 37 -2.90 12.70 8.60
N THR A 38 -3.29 13.92 8.25
CA THR A 38 -4.59 14.51 8.62
C THR A 38 -5.73 13.69 8.02
N ALA A 39 -5.64 13.31 6.74
CA ALA A 39 -6.63 12.45 6.10
C ALA A 39 -6.76 11.09 6.81
N LEU A 40 -5.64 10.46 7.18
CA LEU A 40 -5.62 9.20 7.93
C LEU A 40 -6.32 9.34 9.29
N ILE A 41 -6.05 10.41 10.04
CA ILE A 41 -6.71 10.66 11.34
C ILE A 41 -8.22 10.85 11.13
N VAL A 42 -8.62 11.68 10.17
CA VAL A 42 -10.04 11.96 9.89
C VAL A 42 -10.78 10.68 9.52
N VAL A 43 -10.24 9.90 8.59
CA VAL A 43 -10.82 8.61 8.16
C VAL A 43 -10.91 7.64 9.36
N SER A 44 -9.87 7.55 10.17
CA SER A 44 -9.84 6.67 11.35
C SER A 44 -10.92 7.02 12.37
N VAL A 45 -11.13 8.31 12.63
CA VAL A 45 -12.18 8.80 13.55
C VAL A 45 -13.58 8.50 12.97
N VAL A 46 -13.79 8.80 11.69
CA VAL A 46 -15.08 8.55 11.01
C VAL A 46 -15.45 7.07 11.05
N PHE A 47 -14.52 6.17 10.71
CA PHE A 47 -14.78 4.73 10.77
C PHE A 47 -14.90 4.22 12.21
N SER A 48 -14.13 4.74 13.16
CA SER A 48 -14.28 4.36 14.58
C SER A 48 -15.67 4.69 15.13
N ILE A 49 -16.20 5.88 14.82
CA ILE A 49 -17.57 6.26 15.19
C ILE A 49 -18.59 5.41 14.44
N GLY A 50 -18.46 5.29 13.12
CA GLY A 50 -19.42 4.56 12.28
C GLY A 50 -19.50 3.05 12.55
N THR A 51 -18.45 2.48 13.15
CA THR A 51 -18.37 1.05 13.49
C THR A 51 -18.51 0.78 14.98
N PHE A 52 -18.89 1.78 15.79
CA PHE A 52 -19.01 1.66 17.24
C PHE A 52 -17.73 1.12 17.92
N GLY A 53 -16.57 1.55 17.44
CA GLY A 53 -15.26 1.16 17.95
C GLY A 53 -14.63 -0.08 17.30
N ALA A 54 -15.36 -0.84 16.47
CA ALA A 54 -14.82 -2.05 15.83
C ALA A 54 -13.64 -1.77 14.88
N PHE A 55 -13.57 -0.57 14.28
CA PHE A 55 -12.43 -0.15 13.47
C PHE A 55 -11.10 -0.14 14.23
N LEU A 56 -11.11 0.18 15.53
CA LEU A 56 -9.90 0.18 16.37
C LEU A 56 -9.66 -1.17 17.07
N SER A 57 -10.39 -2.21 16.70
CA SER A 57 -10.14 -3.56 17.20
C SER A 57 -8.73 -4.03 16.82
N LEU A 58 -8.13 -4.87 17.67
CA LEU A 58 -6.80 -5.42 17.45
C LEU A 58 -6.72 -6.16 16.10
N ASP A 59 -7.74 -6.96 15.78
CA ASP A 59 -7.81 -7.74 14.52
C ASP A 59 -7.83 -6.83 13.28
N ASN A 60 -8.59 -5.73 13.33
CA ASN A 60 -8.67 -4.79 12.23
C ASN A 60 -7.36 -3.98 12.10
N ILE A 61 -6.75 -3.56 13.22
CA ILE A 61 -5.45 -2.88 13.20
C ILE A 61 -4.37 -3.79 12.62
N GLN A 62 -4.32 -5.07 13.02
CA GLN A 62 -3.40 -6.05 12.44
C GLN A 62 -3.61 -6.20 10.94
N THR A 63 -4.88 -6.32 10.50
CA THR A 63 -5.22 -6.41 9.08
C THR A 63 -4.77 -5.17 8.29
N ILE A 64 -5.02 -3.97 8.83
CA ILE A 64 -4.58 -2.70 8.21
C ILE A 64 -3.05 -2.66 8.12
N LEU A 65 -2.35 -3.01 9.20
CA LEU A 65 -0.88 -3.00 9.24
C LEU A 65 -0.27 -4.02 8.27
N SER A 66 -0.86 -5.20 8.12
CA SER A 66 -0.42 -6.20 7.15
C SER A 66 -0.57 -5.71 5.70
N LEU A 67 -1.71 -5.09 5.36
CA LEU A 67 -1.94 -4.52 4.03
C LEU A 67 -1.04 -3.30 3.77
N ALA A 68 -0.85 -2.44 4.77
CA ALA A 68 0.04 -1.29 4.69
C ALA A 68 1.50 -1.71 4.57
N GLY A 69 1.92 -2.77 5.27
CA GLY A 69 3.27 -3.32 5.20
C GLY A 69 3.62 -3.84 3.80
N LEU A 70 2.68 -4.53 3.15
CA LEU A 70 2.83 -4.96 1.76
C LEU A 70 3.07 -3.77 0.82
N LEU A 71 2.22 -2.74 0.90
CA LEU A 71 2.36 -1.53 0.09
C LEU A 71 3.64 -0.77 0.42
N ALA A 72 4.06 -0.70 1.68
CA ALA A 72 5.27 -0.02 2.10
C ALA A 72 6.52 -0.68 1.51
N ILE A 73 6.65 -2.01 1.62
CA ILE A 73 7.78 -2.76 1.05
C ILE A 73 7.84 -2.58 -0.47
N THR A 74 6.70 -2.70 -1.16
CA THR A 74 6.63 -2.52 -2.61
C THR A 74 7.02 -1.10 -3.00
N THR A 75 6.48 -0.08 -2.32
CA THR A 75 6.77 1.32 -2.61
C THR A 75 8.23 1.67 -2.35
N LEU A 76 8.86 1.10 -1.32
CA LEU A 76 10.31 1.26 -1.07
C LEU A 76 11.14 0.73 -2.25
N GLY A 77 10.76 -0.41 -2.81
CA GLY A 77 11.37 -0.96 -4.02
C GLY A 77 11.18 -0.04 -5.24
N SER A 78 9.93 0.31 -5.54
CA SER A 78 9.57 1.17 -6.68
C SER A 78 10.17 2.58 -6.59
N SER A 79 10.38 3.09 -5.38
CA SER A 79 11.06 4.39 -5.17
C SER A 79 12.46 4.40 -5.77
N SER A 80 13.22 3.30 -5.65
CA SER A 80 14.55 3.19 -6.26
C SER A 80 14.49 3.27 -7.79
N VAL A 81 13.43 2.74 -8.41
CA VAL A 81 13.21 2.82 -9.87
C VAL A 81 12.80 4.24 -10.30
N ILE A 82 11.98 4.91 -9.50
CA ILE A 82 11.58 6.30 -9.78
C ILE A 82 12.79 7.24 -9.70
N LEU A 83 13.70 7.01 -8.75
CA LEU A 83 14.92 7.83 -8.59
C LEU A 83 15.85 7.79 -9.82
N ILE A 84 15.87 6.68 -10.55
CA ILE A 84 16.65 6.55 -11.81
C ILE A 84 15.87 7.03 -13.05
N GLY A 85 14.69 7.65 -12.85
CA GLY A 85 13.83 8.17 -13.93
C GLY A 85 12.94 7.13 -14.59
N GLY A 86 12.80 5.94 -13.99
CA GLY A 86 11.92 4.88 -14.47
C GLY A 86 10.54 4.90 -13.82
N ILE A 87 9.63 4.07 -14.35
CA ILE A 87 8.35 3.74 -13.71
C ILE A 87 8.26 2.22 -13.71
N ASP A 88 7.98 1.63 -12.55
CA ASP A 88 7.74 0.20 -12.41
C ASP A 88 6.33 -0.06 -11.88
N LEU A 89 5.50 -0.62 -12.76
CA LEU A 89 4.11 -1.04 -12.50
C LEU A 89 3.97 -2.56 -12.42
N SER A 90 5.06 -3.30 -12.57
CA SER A 90 5.04 -4.75 -12.53
C SER A 90 4.84 -5.39 -11.15
N PRO A 91 5.22 -4.75 -10.01
CA PRO A 91 5.12 -5.40 -8.71
C PRO A 91 3.71 -5.89 -8.36
N GLU A 92 2.67 -5.14 -8.74
CA GLU A 92 1.27 -5.48 -8.45
C GLU A 92 0.87 -6.83 -9.08
N GLY A 93 1.24 -7.05 -10.34
CA GLY A 93 0.99 -8.32 -11.04
C GLY A 93 1.85 -9.46 -10.53
N VAL A 94 3.12 -9.18 -10.23
CA VAL A 94 4.07 -10.17 -9.70
C VAL A 94 3.64 -10.63 -8.32
N ILE A 95 3.17 -9.73 -7.45
CA ILE A 95 2.62 -10.05 -6.13
C ILE A 95 1.38 -10.93 -6.28
N ALA A 96 0.47 -10.61 -7.20
CA ALA A 96 -0.71 -11.43 -7.46
C ALA A 96 -0.33 -12.86 -7.88
N LEU A 97 0.60 -13.00 -8.83
CA LEU A 97 1.10 -14.30 -9.27
C LEU A 97 1.80 -15.07 -8.14
N ALA A 98 2.69 -14.40 -7.39
CA ALA A 98 3.41 -14.99 -6.28
C ALA A 98 2.47 -15.46 -5.16
N ALA A 99 1.43 -14.68 -4.84
CA ALA A 99 0.43 -15.04 -3.84
C ALA A 99 -0.36 -16.29 -4.24
N ILE A 100 -0.85 -16.34 -5.50
CA ILE A 100 -1.54 -17.52 -6.02
C ILE A 100 -0.60 -18.73 -6.04
N MET A 101 0.61 -18.58 -6.57
CA MET A 101 1.57 -19.69 -6.60
C MET A 101 1.91 -20.20 -5.20
N CYS A 102 2.12 -19.30 -4.23
CA CYS A 102 2.37 -19.69 -2.84
C CYS A 102 1.21 -20.52 -2.29
N GLY A 103 -0.03 -20.06 -2.45
CA GLY A 103 -1.23 -20.76 -1.99
C GLY A 103 -1.42 -22.15 -2.62
N PHE A 104 -1.02 -22.33 -3.88
CA PHE A 104 -1.09 -23.61 -4.58
C PHE A 104 0.11 -24.54 -4.31
N LEU A 105 1.23 -24.01 -3.83
CA LEU A 105 2.43 -24.79 -3.49
C LEU A 105 2.41 -25.33 -2.06
N VAL A 106 1.64 -24.72 -1.17
CA VAL A 106 1.47 -25.16 0.22
C VAL A 106 0.16 -25.91 0.40
N LYS A 107 -0.03 -26.51 1.59
CA LYS A 107 -1.28 -27.20 1.93
C LYS A 107 -2.53 -26.36 1.62
N ASN A 108 -3.33 -26.85 0.69
CA ASN A 108 -4.59 -26.24 0.24
C ASN A 108 -5.58 -27.34 -0.22
N PRO A 109 -6.88 -27.03 -0.41
CA PRO A 109 -7.86 -28.04 -0.78
C PRO A 109 -7.93 -28.35 -2.29
N LYS A 110 -7.19 -27.64 -3.13
CA LYS A 110 -7.25 -27.75 -4.60
C LYS A 110 -6.16 -28.65 -5.19
N THR A 111 -5.02 -28.80 -4.52
CA THR A 111 -3.89 -29.60 -5.01
C THR A 111 -3.34 -30.53 -3.94
N ALA A 112 -2.78 -31.67 -4.35
CA ALA A 112 -2.04 -32.57 -3.46
C ALA A 112 -0.63 -32.07 -3.11
N THR A 113 -0.16 -31.00 -3.74
CA THR A 113 1.15 -30.40 -3.52
C THR A 113 1.19 -29.68 -2.17
N ASP A 114 2.20 -29.99 -1.35
CA ASP A 114 2.53 -29.27 -0.13
C ASP A 114 4.05 -29.30 0.07
N ILE A 115 4.74 -28.26 -0.40
CA ILE A 115 6.19 -28.09 -0.23
C ILE A 115 6.54 -27.24 1.01
N GLY A 116 5.55 -26.80 1.79
CA GLY A 116 5.75 -25.99 3.00
C GLY A 116 6.62 -24.76 2.79
N PHE A 117 7.63 -24.56 3.65
CA PHE A 117 8.53 -23.41 3.61
C PHE A 117 9.33 -23.26 2.30
N LEU A 118 9.50 -24.33 1.51
CA LEU A 118 10.14 -24.26 0.19
C LEU A 118 9.31 -23.45 -0.82
N ALA A 119 8.02 -23.19 -0.54
CA ALA A 119 7.22 -22.31 -1.37
C ALA A 119 7.78 -20.87 -1.41
N LEU A 120 8.34 -20.37 -0.31
CA LEU A 120 8.90 -19.02 -0.20
C LEU A 120 10.03 -18.74 -1.20
N PRO A 121 11.14 -19.54 -1.25
CA PRO A 121 12.19 -19.31 -2.24
C PRO A 121 11.69 -19.53 -3.68
N VAL A 122 10.73 -20.43 -3.90
CA VAL A 122 10.14 -20.65 -5.24
C VAL A 122 9.40 -19.40 -5.72
N VAL A 123 8.58 -18.77 -4.88
CA VAL A 123 7.86 -17.55 -5.28
C VAL A 123 8.77 -16.32 -5.35
N MET A 124 9.84 -16.26 -4.55
CA MET A 124 10.88 -15.24 -4.71
C MET A 124 11.55 -15.34 -6.08
N LEU A 125 11.77 -16.56 -6.58
CA LEU A 125 12.34 -16.78 -7.92
C LEU A 125 11.42 -16.25 -9.02
N VAL A 126 10.10 -16.31 -8.85
CA VAL A 126 9.14 -15.72 -9.79
C VAL A 126 9.34 -14.20 -9.89
N GLY A 127 9.47 -13.52 -8.75
CA GLY A 127 9.76 -12.08 -8.71
C GLY A 127 11.10 -11.73 -9.33
N LEU A 128 12.14 -12.52 -9.05
CA LEU A 128 13.46 -12.35 -9.65
C LEU A 128 13.42 -12.51 -11.17
N CYS A 129 12.72 -13.53 -11.68
CA CYS A 129 12.52 -13.75 -13.10
C CYS A 129 11.78 -12.60 -13.77
N ALA A 130 10.69 -12.11 -13.16
CA ALA A 130 9.95 -10.97 -13.68
C ALA A 130 10.82 -9.70 -13.74
N GLY A 131 11.56 -9.40 -12.67
CA GLY A 131 12.50 -8.28 -12.64
C GLY A 131 13.61 -8.42 -13.69
N PHE A 132 14.16 -9.62 -13.87
CA PHE A 132 15.16 -9.90 -14.89
C PHE A 132 14.62 -9.70 -16.31
N ILE A 133 13.40 -10.18 -16.59
CA ILE A 133 12.73 -10.00 -17.88
C ILE A 133 12.49 -8.51 -18.16
N ASN A 134 11.98 -7.75 -17.19
CA ASN A 134 11.79 -6.30 -17.32
C ASN A 134 13.13 -5.58 -17.58
N GLY A 135 14.19 -5.96 -16.87
CA GLY A 135 15.54 -5.44 -17.09
C GLY A 135 16.06 -5.73 -18.50
N LEU A 136 15.83 -6.95 -19.01
CA LEU A 136 16.24 -7.34 -20.35
C LEU A 136 15.45 -6.58 -21.43
N ILE A 137 14.14 -6.45 -21.26
CA ILE A 137 13.27 -5.71 -22.18
C ILE A 137 13.72 -4.23 -22.25
N ASN A 138 13.96 -3.61 -21.10
CA ASN A 138 14.39 -2.22 -21.05
C ASN A 138 15.80 -2.03 -21.67
N THR A 139 16.77 -2.88 -21.30
CA THR A 139 18.18 -2.70 -21.71
C THR A 139 18.50 -3.17 -23.12
N LYS A 140 17.88 -4.26 -23.59
CA LYS A 140 18.17 -4.85 -24.92
C LYS A 140 17.16 -4.46 -25.98
N LEU A 141 15.87 -4.49 -25.64
CA LEU A 141 14.80 -4.16 -26.60
C LEU A 141 14.51 -2.67 -26.67
N LYS A 142 15.06 -1.86 -25.74
CA LYS A 142 14.91 -0.40 -25.68
C LYS A 142 13.44 0.04 -25.63
N ILE A 143 12.59 -0.80 -25.04
CA ILE A 143 11.19 -0.47 -24.80
C ILE A 143 11.11 0.38 -23.52
N PRO A 144 10.41 1.52 -23.51
CA PRO A 144 10.25 2.34 -22.31
C PRO A 144 9.74 1.54 -21.10
N SER A 145 10.35 1.72 -19.92
CA SER A 145 10.01 0.95 -18.70
C SER A 145 8.53 0.97 -18.35
N PHE A 146 7.82 2.09 -18.55
CA PHE A 146 6.38 2.15 -18.30
C PHE A 146 5.60 1.10 -19.11
N ILE A 147 5.90 0.97 -20.40
CA ILE A 147 5.21 0.03 -21.30
C ILE A 147 5.60 -1.41 -20.96
N ALA A 148 6.90 -1.66 -20.72
CA ALA A 148 7.41 -2.98 -20.38
C ALA A 148 6.80 -3.50 -19.07
N THR A 149 6.78 -2.67 -18.03
CA THR A 149 6.31 -3.06 -16.69
C THR A 149 4.79 -3.16 -16.62
N LEU A 150 4.05 -2.32 -17.35
CA LEU A 150 2.59 -2.47 -17.53
C LEU A 150 2.25 -3.79 -18.26
N GLY A 151 3.02 -4.13 -19.30
CA GLY A 151 2.87 -5.43 -19.98
C GLY A 151 3.16 -6.61 -19.06
N MET A 152 4.22 -6.52 -18.25
CA MET A 152 4.55 -7.53 -17.24
C MET A 152 3.45 -7.66 -16.19
N TRP A 153 2.85 -6.55 -15.74
CA TRP A 153 1.71 -6.57 -14.83
C TRP A 153 0.55 -7.37 -15.42
N PHE A 154 0.09 -7.03 -16.63
CA PHE A 154 -1.02 -7.76 -17.26
C PHE A 154 -0.69 -9.24 -17.51
N ALA A 155 0.53 -9.56 -17.92
CA ALA A 155 0.96 -10.93 -18.16
C ALA A 155 0.96 -11.76 -16.86
N THR A 156 1.55 -11.24 -15.79
CA THR A 156 1.63 -11.93 -14.50
C THR A 156 0.26 -12.03 -13.82
N LEU A 157 -0.55 -10.98 -13.89
CA LEU A 157 -1.93 -10.99 -13.41
C LEU A 157 -2.79 -12.00 -14.19
N GLY A 158 -2.67 -12.03 -15.51
CA GLY A 158 -3.37 -13.00 -16.36
C GLY A 158 -2.97 -14.44 -16.02
N LEU A 159 -1.67 -14.70 -15.82
CA LEU A 159 -1.18 -16.00 -15.35
C LEU A 159 -1.76 -16.36 -13.98
N ALA A 160 -1.81 -15.41 -13.04
CA ALA A 160 -2.40 -15.63 -11.72
C ALA A 160 -3.88 -16.04 -11.82
N VAL A 161 -4.65 -15.37 -12.68
CA VAL A 161 -6.07 -15.69 -12.95
C VAL A 161 -6.22 -17.08 -13.58
N ILE A 162 -5.36 -17.43 -14.54
CA ILE A 162 -5.41 -18.75 -15.20
C ILE A 162 -5.09 -19.87 -14.20
N ILE A 163 -4.06 -19.69 -13.37
CA ILE A 163 -3.63 -20.69 -12.36
C ILE A 163 -4.72 -20.86 -11.29
N SER A 164 -5.26 -19.75 -10.80
CA SER A 164 -6.34 -19.75 -9.79
C SER A 164 -7.69 -20.20 -10.35
N ARG A 165 -7.85 -20.27 -11.68
CA ARG A 165 -9.13 -20.47 -12.38
C ARG A 165 -10.18 -19.42 -11.99
N GLY A 166 -9.74 -18.24 -11.56
CA GLY A 166 -10.61 -17.17 -11.04
C GLY A 166 -11.20 -17.46 -9.66
N GLU A 167 -10.74 -18.49 -8.96
CA GLU A 167 -11.22 -18.87 -7.63
C GLU A 167 -10.19 -18.52 -6.55
N THR A 168 -10.67 -18.25 -5.33
CA THR A 168 -9.79 -18.05 -4.17
C THR A 168 -9.38 -19.39 -3.56
N THR A 169 -8.08 -19.61 -3.37
CA THR A 169 -7.55 -20.77 -2.63
C THR A 169 -7.37 -20.43 -1.15
N PRO A 170 -8.08 -21.10 -0.23
CA PRO A 170 -7.85 -20.89 1.19
C PRO A 170 -6.49 -21.49 1.59
N PHE A 171 -5.72 -20.71 2.34
CA PHE A 171 -4.39 -21.06 2.80
C PHE A 171 -4.48 -21.87 4.11
N LEU A 172 -4.14 -23.16 4.07
CA LEU A 172 -4.38 -24.11 5.17
C LEU A 172 -3.09 -24.65 5.81
N ASP A 173 -1.91 -24.12 5.47
CA ASP A 173 -0.65 -24.59 6.03
C ASP A 173 -0.41 -24.01 7.45
N PRO A 174 -0.46 -24.86 8.51
CA PRO A 174 -0.28 -24.40 9.89
C PRO A 174 1.14 -23.90 10.20
N ARG A 175 2.13 -24.20 9.35
CA ARG A 175 3.52 -23.78 9.53
C ARG A 175 3.72 -22.31 9.18
N LEU A 176 3.02 -21.86 8.15
CA LEU A 176 3.10 -20.50 7.62
C LEU A 176 2.04 -19.57 8.22
N GLN A 177 0.93 -20.10 8.75
CA GLN A 177 -0.07 -19.31 9.49
C GLN A 177 0.43 -18.74 10.83
N LYS A 178 1.60 -19.20 11.31
CA LYS A 178 2.21 -18.75 12.58
C LYS A 178 3.29 -17.68 12.40
N LEU A 179 3.60 -17.30 11.16
CA LEU A 179 4.49 -16.18 10.82
C LEU A 179 3.71 -14.87 10.81
#